data_AF-A0A9W9NPQ4-F1
#
_entry.id   AF-A0A9W9NPQ4-F1
#
_cell.length_a   1.000
_cell.length_b   1.000
_cell.length_c   1.000
_cell.angle_alpha   90.00
_cell.angle_beta   90.00
_cell.angle_gamma   90.00
#
_symmetry.space_group_name_H-M   'P 1'
#
loop_
_entity.id
_entity.type
_entity.pdbx_description
1 polymer ?
#
loop_
_entity_poly.entity_id
_entity_poly.type
_entity_poly.pdbx_seq_one_letter_code
_entity_poly.pdbx_strand_id
1 'polypeptide(L)'
;MVLRSIWSCYFRRCFLRGPSFLSLTDIHPSNIFVDDEWNIKYFIDLEWACSRPVELIHPPYWLNNQGVDSISLGDYKTLHAEFTEALAEEELKRSTTSLPLLYPILQQGWETGTFWWSLALNRPTVLFRIFSDHIQPRFSKAHTNGQLFWVYTMPYWTFNAFDFIQ
;
A
#
# COMPACT_ATOMS: atom_id res chain seq x y z
N MET A 1 -5.50 15.74 -8.22
CA MET A 1 -6.05 15.40 -9.55
C MET A 1 -5.32 14.21 -10.18
N VAL A 2 -3.99 14.18 -10.17
CA VAL A 2 -3.18 13.09 -10.76
C VAL A 2 -3.34 11.74 -10.06
N LEU A 3 -3.29 11.67 -8.72
CA LEU A 3 -3.49 10.39 -8.00
C LEU A 3 -4.81 9.67 -8.35
N ARG A 4 -5.87 10.45 -8.58
CA ARG A 4 -7.18 9.92 -8.98
C ARG A 4 -7.17 9.40 -10.42
N SER A 5 -6.49 10.09 -11.35
CA SER A 5 -6.46 9.67 -12.76
C SER A 5 -5.67 8.37 -12.96
N ILE A 6 -4.67 8.11 -12.11
CA ILE A 6 -3.83 6.90 -12.18
C ILE A 6 -4.33 5.74 -11.33
N TRP A 7 -5.46 5.87 -10.61
CA TRP A 7 -5.99 4.82 -9.74
C TRP A 7 -6.09 3.47 -10.47
N SER A 8 -6.61 3.46 -11.70
CA SER A 8 -6.82 2.23 -12.47
C SER A 8 -5.53 1.48 -12.82
N CYS A 9 -4.37 2.13 -12.71
CA CYS A 9 -3.07 1.47 -12.89
C CYS A 9 -2.66 0.66 -11.65
N TYR A 10 -3.17 1.01 -10.47
CA TYR A 10 -2.80 0.40 -9.19
C TYR A 10 -3.82 -0.60 -8.65
N PHE A 11 -5.07 -0.55 -9.12
CA PHE A 11 -6.16 -1.38 -8.61
C PHE A 11 -6.76 -2.26 -9.70
N ARG A 12 -7.04 -3.52 -9.36
CA ARG A 12 -7.58 -4.49 -10.31
C ARG A 12 -9.10 -4.36 -10.38
N ARG A 13 -9.63 -4.37 -11.61
CA ARG A 13 -11.07 -4.24 -11.85
C ARG A 13 -11.91 -5.34 -11.18
N CYS A 14 -11.35 -6.54 -11.01
CA CYS A 14 -12.04 -7.65 -10.37
C CYS A 14 -12.35 -7.40 -8.88
N PHE A 15 -11.63 -6.52 -8.20
CA PHE A 15 -11.85 -6.21 -6.78
C PHE A 15 -12.67 -4.94 -6.52
N LEU A 16 -13.11 -4.23 -7.58
CA LEU A 16 -13.90 -3.00 -7.44
C LEU A 16 -15.24 -3.20 -6.71
N ARG A 17 -15.78 -4.42 -6.72
CA ARG A 17 -17.03 -4.79 -6.03
C ARG A 17 -16.79 -5.63 -4.78
N GLY A 18 -15.55 -5.68 -4.31
CA GLY A 18 -15.14 -6.46 -3.16
C GLY A 18 -14.26 -7.67 -3.52
N PRO A 19 -13.87 -8.45 -2.51
CA PRO A 19 -14.33 -8.36 -1.12
C PRO A 19 -13.76 -7.17 -0.36
N SER A 20 -14.42 -6.85 0.75
CA SER A 20 -13.96 -5.85 1.72
C SER A 20 -13.77 -6.50 3.08
N PHE A 21 -12.79 -6.02 3.83
CA PHE A 21 -12.41 -6.54 5.13
C PHE A 21 -12.48 -5.43 6.18
N LEU A 22 -12.82 -5.79 7.41
CA LEU A 22 -12.66 -4.89 8.55
C LEU A 22 -11.17 -4.60 8.75
N SER A 23 -10.82 -3.32 8.83
CA SER A 23 -9.46 -2.84 9.00
C SER A 23 -9.46 -1.74 10.07
N LEU A 24 -8.50 -1.82 10.98
CA LEU A 24 -8.23 -0.77 11.96
C LEU A 24 -7.21 0.18 11.31
N THR A 25 -7.64 1.38 10.90
CA THR A 25 -6.77 2.26 10.09
C THR A 25 -5.75 3.04 10.90
N ASP A 26 -5.92 3.10 12.22
CA ASP A 26 -5.01 3.81 13.12
C ASP A 26 -4.33 2.86 14.13
N ILE A 27 -3.97 1.65 13.67
CA ILE A 27 -3.05 0.81 14.46
C ILE A 27 -1.67 1.47 14.45
N HIS A 28 -1.12 1.68 15.63
CA HIS A 28 0.27 2.01 15.89
C HIS A 28 0.76 1.32 17.18
N PRO A 29 2.07 1.26 17.45
CA PRO A 29 2.61 0.46 18.57
C PRO A 29 1.98 0.76 19.94
N SER A 30 1.64 2.02 20.24
CA SER A 30 1.00 2.36 21.53
C SER A 30 -0.47 1.92 21.66
N ASN A 31 -1.10 1.42 20.60
CA ASN A 31 -2.44 0.83 20.64
C ASN A 31 -2.40 -0.71 20.77
N ILE A 32 -1.20 -1.30 20.87
CA ILE A 32 -0.98 -2.74 20.96
C ILE A 32 -0.34 -3.08 22.30
N PHE A 33 -0.98 -3.96 23.07
CA PHE A 33 -0.43 -4.49 24.31
C PHE A 33 -0.04 -5.96 24.13
N VAL A 34 1.13 -6.30 24.66
CA VAL A 34 1.70 -7.65 24.64
C VAL A 34 1.88 -8.19 26.06
N ASP A 35 1.92 -9.50 26.21
CA ASP A 35 2.35 -10.15 27.45
C ASP A 35 3.87 -10.30 27.55
N ASP A 36 4.35 -10.92 28.64
CA ASP A 36 5.77 -11.16 28.91
C ASP A 36 6.46 -12.05 27.84
N GLU A 37 5.68 -12.78 27.05
CA GLU A 37 6.14 -13.65 25.96
C GLU A 37 6.00 -12.97 24.57
N TRP A 38 5.68 -11.67 24.54
CA TRP A 38 5.45 -10.88 23.31
C TRP A 38 4.21 -11.28 22.49
N ASN A 39 3.27 -12.04 23.07
CA ASN A 39 2.00 -12.31 22.40
C ASN A 39 1.10 -11.09 22.46
N ILE A 40 0.51 -10.70 21.32
CA ILE A 40 -0.50 -9.62 21.29
C ILE A 40 -1.72 -10.03 22.12
N LYS A 41 -2.04 -9.26 23.16
CA LYS A 41 -3.20 -9.50 24.04
C LYS A 41 -4.36 -8.56 23.75
N TYR A 42 -4.06 -7.28 23.54
CA TYR A 42 -5.10 -6.27 23.42
C TYR A 42 -4.78 -5.28 22.31
N PHE A 43 -5.81 -4.98 21.52
CA PHE A 43 -5.89 -3.76 20.72
C PHE A 43 -6.81 -2.79 21.44
N ILE A 44 -6.34 -1.58 21.70
CA ILE A 44 -7.16 -0.49 22.22
C ILE A 44 -7.42 0.55 21.13
N ASP A 45 -8.23 1.56 21.44
CA ASP A 45 -8.46 2.71 20.56
C ASP A 45 -8.97 2.31 19.16
N LEU A 46 -10.14 1.65 19.13
CA LEU A 46 -10.73 1.06 17.94
C LEU A 46 -11.67 2.00 17.17
N GLU A 47 -11.67 3.29 17.49
CA GLU A 47 -12.63 4.27 16.94
C GLU A 47 -12.45 4.46 15.42
N TRP A 48 -11.27 4.13 14.87
CA TRP A 48 -10.93 4.21 13.44
C TRP A 48 -11.03 2.85 12.73
N ALA A 49 -11.98 2.01 13.13
CA ALA A 49 -12.30 0.77 12.43
C ALA A 49 -13.20 1.04 11.21
N CYS A 50 -12.82 0.54 10.03
CA CYS A 50 -13.64 0.66 8.82
C CYS A 50 -13.56 -0.58 7.91
N SER A 51 -14.58 -0.77 7.07
CA SER A 51 -14.54 -1.79 6.01
C SER A 51 -13.78 -1.23 4.81
N ARG A 52 -12.70 -1.91 4.41
CA ARG A 52 -11.84 -1.48 3.30
C ARG A 52 -11.82 -2.54 2.19
N PRO A 53 -11.80 -2.11 0.91
CA PRO A 53 -11.48 -3.00 -0.21
C PRO A 53 -10.20 -3.79 0.06
N VAL A 54 -10.17 -5.04 -0.36
CA VAL A 54 -9.05 -5.95 -0.10
C VAL A 54 -7.69 -5.40 -0.56
N GLU A 55 -7.66 -4.66 -1.66
CA GLU A 55 -6.42 -4.07 -2.20
C GLU A 55 -5.92 -2.85 -1.41
N LEU A 56 -6.65 -2.38 -0.40
CA LEU A 56 -6.19 -1.34 0.52
C LEU A 56 -5.65 -1.91 1.85
N ILE A 57 -5.77 -3.23 2.05
CA ILE A 57 -5.20 -3.91 3.21
C ILE A 57 -3.71 -4.12 2.94
N HIS A 58 -2.89 -3.56 3.82
CA HIS A 58 -1.43 -3.60 3.71
C HIS A 58 -0.77 -3.77 5.08
N PRO A 59 0.49 -4.25 5.14
CA PRO A 59 1.23 -4.31 6.38
C PRO A 59 1.42 -2.89 6.96
N PRO A 60 1.54 -2.75 8.28
CA PRO A 60 1.73 -1.44 8.89
C PRO A 60 3.04 -0.79 8.43
N TYR A 61 2.97 0.48 7.99
CA TYR A 61 4.16 1.20 7.52
C TYR A 61 5.25 1.36 8.59
N TRP A 62 4.87 1.28 9.87
CA TRP A 62 5.76 1.49 11.01
C TRP A 62 6.49 0.21 11.45
N LEU A 63 6.45 -0.88 10.67
CA LEU A 63 7.20 -2.11 10.97
C LEU A 63 8.71 -1.88 11.16
N ASN A 64 9.28 -0.87 10.51
CA ASN A 64 10.68 -0.47 10.67
C ASN A 64 10.92 0.55 11.79
N ASN A 65 9.88 0.89 12.58
CA ASN A 65 9.88 1.96 13.57
C ASN A 65 10.30 3.34 13.03
N GLN A 66 10.13 3.58 11.72
CA GLN A 66 10.39 4.85 11.08
C GLN A 66 9.07 5.61 10.88
N GLY A 67 9.13 6.95 10.98
CA GLY A 67 8.03 7.80 10.52
C GLY A 67 7.79 7.62 9.03
N VAL A 68 6.58 7.92 8.55
CA VAL A 68 6.22 7.73 7.13
C VAL A 68 7.16 8.49 6.19
N ASP A 69 7.62 9.67 6.61
CA ASP A 69 8.59 10.47 5.89
C ASP A 69 10.00 9.88 5.86
N SER A 70 10.32 8.87 6.67
CA SER A 70 11.68 8.32 6.75
C SER A 70 11.77 6.88 6.28
N ILE A 71 10.72 6.36 5.64
CA ILE A 71 10.70 4.97 5.19
C ILE A 71 11.77 4.76 4.12
N SER A 72 12.82 4.04 4.51
CA SER A 72 13.80 3.49 3.58
C SER A 72 13.18 2.33 2.79
N LEU A 73 13.14 2.45 1.46
CA LEU A 73 12.56 1.44 0.58
C LEU A 73 13.22 0.07 0.77
N GLY A 74 14.55 0.05 0.95
CA GLY A 74 15.31 -1.18 1.14
C GLY A 74 14.95 -1.89 2.45
N ASP A 75 14.95 -1.15 3.55
CA ASP A 75 14.73 -1.70 4.88
C ASP A 75 13.28 -2.16 5.05
N TYR A 76 12.32 -1.36 4.57
CA TYR A 76 10.91 -1.71 4.64
C TYR A 76 10.55 -2.88 3.71
N LYS A 77 11.22 -3.03 2.56
CA LYS A 77 10.99 -4.16 1.65
C LYS A 77 11.25 -5.49 2.32
N THR A 78 12.31 -5.60 3.11
CA THR A 78 12.65 -6.83 3.83
C THR A 78 11.58 -7.18 4.86
N LEU A 79 11.16 -6.20 5.67
CA LEU A 79 10.10 -6.40 6.67
C LEU A 79 8.72 -6.68 6.04
N HIS A 80 8.42 -6.04 4.91
CA HIS A 80 7.21 -6.33 4.15
C HIS A 80 7.22 -7.77 3.64
N ALA A 81 8.36 -8.27 3.15
CA ALA A 81 8.50 -9.64 2.69
C ALA A 81 8.30 -10.64 3.84
N GLU A 82 8.97 -10.41 4.98
CA GLU A 82 8.82 -11.22 6.20
C GLU A 82 7.36 -11.26 6.68
N PHE A 83 6.69 -10.12 6.75
CA PHE A 83 5.28 -10.05 7.12
C PHE A 83 4.40 -10.84 6.13
N THR A 84 4.66 -10.71 4.83
CA THR A 84 3.87 -11.39 3.80
C THR A 84 4.06 -12.90 3.86
N GLU A 85 5.28 -13.37 4.15
CA GLU A 85 5.61 -14.79 4.33
C GLU A 85 4.91 -15.36 5.57
N ALA A 86 5.04 -14.68 6.72
CA ALA A 86 4.35 -15.08 7.94
C ALA A 86 2.82 -15.13 7.77
N LEU A 87 2.24 -14.15 7.04
CA LEU A 87 0.82 -14.16 6.71
C LEU A 87 0.46 -15.37 5.83
N ALA A 88 1.27 -15.70 4.83
CA ALA A 88 1.01 -16.84 3.96
C ALA A 88 1.00 -18.16 4.74
N GLU A 89 1.92 -18.33 5.69
CA GLU A 89 1.94 -19.51 6.58
C GLU A 89 0.69 -19.59 7.45
N GLU A 90 0.26 -18.47 8.05
CA GLU A 90 -0.93 -18.42 8.90
C GLU A 90 -2.22 -18.65 8.11
N GLU A 91 -2.32 -18.11 6.90
CA GLU A 91 -3.45 -18.37 6.00
C GLU A 91 -3.53 -19.84 5.58
N LEU A 92 -2.39 -20.48 5.33
CA LEU A 92 -2.33 -21.89 4.98
C LEU A 92 -2.73 -22.80 6.15
N LYS A 93 -2.29 -22.49 7.38
CA LYS A 93 -2.71 -23.22 8.60
C LYS A 93 -4.21 -23.08 8.86
N ARG A 94 -4.80 -21.94 8.50
CA ARG A 94 -6.22 -21.60 8.73
C ARG A 94 -7.15 -22.05 7.61
N SER A 95 -6.68 -22.78 6.58
CA SER A 95 -7.35 -23.05 5.30
C SER A 95 -8.68 -23.85 5.38
N THR A 96 -9.66 -23.32 6.10
CA THR A 96 -11.02 -23.84 6.31
C THR A 96 -12.09 -22.82 5.90
N THR A 97 -11.71 -21.59 5.53
CA THR A 97 -12.66 -20.50 5.24
C THR A 97 -12.66 -20.15 3.75
N SER A 98 -13.85 -19.95 3.17
CA SER A 98 -14.10 -19.57 1.77
C SER A 98 -13.68 -18.13 1.40
N LEU A 99 -12.95 -17.44 2.29
CA LEU A 99 -12.46 -16.08 2.03
C LEU A 99 -11.23 -16.14 1.11
N PRO A 100 -11.03 -15.14 0.24
CA PRO A 100 -9.83 -15.10 -0.58
C PRO A 100 -8.61 -14.83 0.28
N LEU A 101 -7.52 -15.50 -0.08
CA LEU A 101 -6.21 -15.32 0.52
C LEU A 101 -5.74 -13.87 0.31
N LEU A 102 -5.30 -13.24 1.39
CA LEU A 102 -4.75 -11.88 1.37
C LEU A 102 -3.30 -11.87 0.89
N TYR A 103 -2.51 -12.90 1.20
CA TYR A 103 -1.08 -12.92 0.85
C TYR A 103 -0.81 -12.66 -0.65
N PRO A 104 -1.52 -13.28 -1.62
CA PRO A 104 -1.25 -13.06 -3.04
C PRO A 104 -1.62 -11.65 -3.47
N ILE A 105 -2.65 -11.08 -2.83
CA ILE A 105 -3.12 -9.72 -3.10
C ILE A 105 -2.11 -8.70 -2.57
N LEU A 106 -1.57 -8.93 -1.37
CA LEU A 106 -0.51 -8.10 -0.76
C LEU A 106 0.77 -8.13 -1.59
N GLN A 107 1.22 -9.31 -2.00
CA GLN A 107 2.40 -9.48 -2.84
C GLN A 107 2.25 -8.74 -4.18
N GLN A 108 1.12 -8.94 -4.87
CA GLN A 108 0.85 -8.22 -6.11
C GLN A 108 0.71 -6.71 -5.90
N GLY A 109 0.10 -6.29 -4.78
CA GLY A 109 -0.05 -4.88 -4.41
C GLY A 109 1.29 -4.19 -4.16
N TRP A 110 2.28 -4.92 -3.65
CA TRP A 110 3.64 -4.43 -3.52
C TRP A 110 4.33 -4.23 -4.88
N GLU A 111 4.27 -5.25 -5.74
CA GLU A 111 4.87 -5.22 -7.09
C GLU A 111 4.27 -4.10 -7.95
N THR A 112 2.94 -3.99 -7.95
CA THR A 112 2.18 -2.97 -8.70
C THR A 112 2.35 -1.57 -8.10
N GLY A 113 2.74 -1.47 -6.83
CA GLY A 113 2.88 -0.21 -6.09
C GLY A 113 1.58 0.30 -5.48
N THR A 114 0.54 -0.53 -5.42
CA THR A 114 -0.73 -0.29 -4.73
C THR A 114 -0.50 0.06 -3.27
N PHE A 115 0.48 -0.56 -2.62
CA PHE A 115 0.93 -0.21 -1.27
C PHE A 115 1.23 1.29 -1.14
N TRP A 116 2.09 1.82 -2.01
CA TRP A 116 2.50 3.23 -1.99
C TRP A 116 1.35 4.16 -2.32
N TRP A 117 0.54 3.78 -3.31
CA TRP A 117 -0.66 4.54 -3.65
C TRP A 117 -1.62 4.62 -2.45
N SER A 118 -1.88 3.49 -1.78
CA SER A 118 -2.75 3.41 -0.60
C SER A 118 -2.18 4.23 0.57
N LEU A 119 -0.88 4.11 0.84
CA LEU A 119 -0.21 4.87 1.89
C LEU A 119 -0.29 6.38 1.66
N ALA A 120 -0.08 6.83 0.42
CA ALA A 120 -0.24 8.23 0.03
C ALA A 120 -1.67 8.75 0.25
N LEU A 121 -2.69 7.91 -0.01
CA LEU A 121 -4.09 8.28 0.25
C LEU A 121 -4.38 8.40 1.75
N ASN A 122 -3.88 7.48 2.57
CA ASN A 122 -4.18 7.45 4.01
C ASN A 122 -3.40 8.50 4.82
N ARG A 123 -2.27 9.00 4.29
CA ARG A 123 -1.41 9.99 4.97
C ARG A 123 -1.17 11.21 4.09
N PRO A 124 -2.11 12.18 4.04
CA PRO A 124 -2.01 13.37 3.19
C PRO A 124 -0.76 14.22 3.43
N THR A 125 -0.25 14.23 4.66
CA THR A 125 0.95 14.99 5.05
C THR A 125 2.20 14.55 4.30
N VAL A 126 2.28 13.28 3.90
CA VAL A 126 3.46 12.69 3.24
C VAL A 126 3.20 12.33 1.78
N LEU A 127 1.99 12.65 1.29
CA LEU A 127 1.52 12.31 -0.05
C LEU A 127 2.47 12.78 -1.14
N PHE A 128 2.96 14.02 -1.05
CA PHE A 128 3.83 14.59 -2.08
C PHE A 128 5.15 13.84 -2.20
N ARG A 129 5.70 13.41 -1.06
CA ARG A 129 6.94 12.65 -1.01
C ARG A 129 6.75 11.24 -1.57
N ILE A 130 5.74 10.50 -1.10
CA ILE A 130 5.42 9.18 -1.65
C ILE A 130 5.14 9.27 -3.15
N PHE A 131 4.43 10.32 -3.58
CA PHE A 131 4.17 10.54 -4.98
C PHE A 131 5.47 10.68 -5.78
N SER A 132 6.37 11.55 -5.34
CA SER A 132 7.64 11.82 -6.03
C SER A 132 8.59 10.63 -6.04
N ASP A 133 8.66 9.89 -4.93
CA ASP A 133 9.65 8.83 -4.71
C ASP A 133 9.18 7.46 -5.23
N HIS A 134 7.87 7.17 -5.20
CA HIS A 134 7.35 5.82 -5.43
C HIS A 134 6.26 5.71 -6.50
N ILE A 135 5.52 6.78 -6.78
CA ILE A 135 4.42 6.77 -7.76
C ILE A 135 4.92 7.31 -9.10
N GLN A 136 5.43 8.54 -9.12
CA GLN A 136 5.90 9.24 -10.31
C GLN A 136 6.97 8.44 -11.11
N PRO A 137 7.99 7.83 -10.49
CA PRO A 137 9.03 7.10 -11.23
C PRO A 137 8.51 5.91 -12.05
N ARG A 138 7.30 5.41 -11.74
CA ARG A 138 6.63 4.34 -12.51
C ARG A 138 5.97 4.84 -13.80
N PHE A 139 5.79 6.15 -13.93
CA PHE A 139 5.20 6.81 -15.11
C PHE A 139 6.25 7.60 -15.90
N SER A 140 7.12 8.32 -15.19
CA SER A 140 8.17 9.15 -15.78
C SER A 140 9.38 9.25 -14.86
N LYS A 141 10.56 8.99 -15.42
CA LYS A 141 11.86 9.22 -14.75
C LYS A 141 12.33 10.68 -14.85
N ALA A 142 11.63 11.51 -15.63
CA ALA A 142 12.00 12.92 -15.79
C ALA A 142 11.54 13.73 -14.57
N HIS A 143 12.50 14.29 -13.83
CA HIS A 143 12.25 15.40 -12.90
C HIS A 143 12.19 16.68 -13.75
N THR A 144 11.00 17.09 -14.18
CA THR A 144 10.90 18.11 -15.23
C THR A 144 11.04 19.52 -14.67
N ASN A 145 12.23 20.08 -14.89
CA ASN A 145 12.46 21.52 -14.98
C ASN A 145 11.66 22.09 -16.17
N GLY A 146 10.48 22.68 -15.89
CA GLY A 146 9.83 23.71 -16.71
C GLY A 146 9.37 23.41 -18.15
N GLN A 147 8.50 22.41 -18.38
CA GLN A 147 7.85 22.17 -19.70
C GLN A 147 6.30 22.34 -19.66
N LEU A 148 5.60 22.17 -20.79
CA LEU A 148 4.14 22.43 -20.93
C LEU A 148 3.26 21.38 -20.23
N PHE A 149 2.05 21.77 -19.79
CA PHE A 149 1.07 20.93 -19.05
C PHE A 149 0.80 19.53 -19.63
N TRP A 150 0.74 19.40 -20.96
CA TRP A 150 0.47 18.10 -21.61
C TRP A 150 1.66 17.15 -21.58
N VAL A 151 2.89 17.68 -21.62
CA VAL A 151 4.11 16.89 -21.42
C VAL A 151 4.18 16.37 -19.98
N TYR A 152 3.62 17.12 -19.02
CA TYR A 152 3.49 16.65 -17.65
C TYR A 152 2.43 15.57 -17.47
N THR A 153 1.27 15.68 -18.13
CA THR A 153 0.13 14.81 -17.82
C THR A 153 0.08 13.52 -18.63
N MET A 154 0.60 13.51 -19.86
CA MET A 154 0.62 12.33 -20.74
C MET A 154 1.32 11.11 -20.13
N PRO A 155 2.48 11.24 -19.43
CA PRO A 155 3.12 10.08 -18.80
C PRO A 155 2.23 9.38 -17.78
N TYR A 156 1.25 10.08 -17.18
CA TYR A 156 0.34 9.54 -16.17
C TYR A 156 -0.93 8.90 -16.75
N TRP A 157 -0.98 8.57 -18.04
CA TRP A 157 -2.14 7.87 -18.61
C TRP A 157 -2.15 6.36 -18.31
N THR A 158 -0.97 5.73 -18.31
CA THR A 158 -0.77 4.33 -17.94
C THR A 158 0.70 4.10 -17.57
N PHE A 159 1.03 3.00 -16.89
CA PHE A 159 2.42 2.59 -16.74
C PHE A 159 3.09 2.45 -18.10
N ASN A 160 4.30 2.98 -18.22
CA ASN A 160 5.08 3.02 -19.46
C ASN A 160 4.32 3.61 -20.66
N ALA A 161 3.59 4.72 -20.47
CA ALA A 161 2.76 5.34 -21.51
C ALA A 161 3.50 5.62 -22.84
N PHE A 162 4.82 5.82 -22.81
CA PHE A 162 5.64 6.02 -24.01
C PHE A 162 5.74 4.77 -24.91
N ASP A 163 5.56 3.57 -24.38
CA ASP A 163 5.60 2.32 -25.15
C ASP A 163 4.40 2.19 -26.10
N PHE A 164 3.31 2.92 -25.86
CA PHE A 164 2.09 2.87 -26.66
C PHE A 164 2.10 3.80 -27.89
N ILE A 165 3.02 4.76 -27.96
CA ILE A 165 3.06 5.81 -29.00
C ILE A 165 4.02 5.45 -30.15
N GLN A 166 4.63 4.26 -30.12
CA GLN A 166 5.48 3.75 -31.20
C GLN A 166 4.70 3.30 -32.44
#